data_AF-Q02AN1-F1
#
_entry.id   AF-Q02AN1-F1
#
_cell.length_a   1.000
_cell.length_b   1.000
_cell.length_c   1.000
_cell.angle_alpha   90.00
_cell.angle_beta   90.00
_cell.angle_gamma   90.00
#
_symmetry.space_group_name_H-M   'P 1'
#
loop_
_entity.id
_entity.type
_entity.pdbx_description
1 polymer ?
#
loop_
_entity_poly.entity_id
_entity_poly.type
_entity_poly.pdbx_seq_one_letter_code
_entity_poly.pdbx_strand_id
1 'polypeptide(L)'
;MRRLSVILLFAGVAFGQGNDPFKPKPPAEVDQALRARIQEFFDLHIKGQYRKAEELVAEDTKDYFYTRDKPKYLSCEISKIDYLENFTKAVAVVTCDRYIMMPGFSDRPMKVPGTNTFKLENGKWVWYVDQDALLNTPFGRMKAGAFPNNGATPPPPSMNNIPTTGDFLMKQVKMDPQSVRLKVGATAELTITNGAPGPVDLVVNGPVAGIEAKFDQSNVKSGGKATLTLKAIKGAKSGDLTVAVEPTTQVLTVQVTIVE
;
A
#
# COMPACT_ATOMS: atom_id res chain seq x y z
N MET A 1 46.27 30.81 -28.26
CA MET A 1 45.98 29.56 -27.52
C MET A 1 44.67 29.75 -26.76
N ARG A 2 43.56 29.26 -27.33
CA ARG A 2 42.23 29.29 -26.69
C ARG A 2 42.09 28.05 -25.81
N ARG A 3 41.92 28.21 -24.50
CA ARG A 3 41.49 27.13 -23.61
C ARG A 3 39.99 27.28 -23.38
N LEU A 4 39.24 26.31 -23.92
CA LEU A 4 37.79 26.23 -23.85
C LEU A 4 37.34 25.88 -22.44
N SER A 5 36.46 26.70 -21.89
CA SER A 5 35.63 26.41 -20.72
C SER A 5 34.65 25.28 -21.06
N VAL A 6 34.69 24.17 -20.32
CA VAL A 6 33.64 23.15 -20.35
C VAL A 6 32.74 23.39 -19.15
N ILE A 7 31.59 24.01 -19.38
CA ILE A 7 30.48 24.09 -18.44
C ILE A 7 29.65 22.82 -18.65
N LEU A 8 29.69 21.89 -17.69
CA LEU A 8 28.80 20.74 -17.64
C LEU A 8 27.42 21.22 -17.15
N LEU A 9 26.49 21.34 -18.10
CA LEU A 9 25.07 21.55 -17.85
C LEU A 9 24.48 20.24 -17.30
N PHE A 10 24.21 20.17 -15.99
CA PHE A 10 23.37 19.12 -15.43
C PHE A 10 21.90 19.44 -15.76
N ALA A 11 21.40 18.83 -16.83
CA ALA A 11 19.96 18.82 -17.12
C ALA A 11 19.26 17.92 -16.09
N GLY A 12 18.51 18.54 -15.18
CA GLY A 12 17.69 17.84 -14.20
C GLY A 12 16.59 17.06 -14.89
N VAL A 13 16.64 15.73 -14.80
CA VAL A 13 15.51 14.86 -15.15
C VAL A 13 14.56 14.88 -13.96
N ALA A 14 13.57 15.78 -14.01
CA ALA A 14 12.48 15.80 -13.05
C ALA A 14 11.59 14.58 -13.30
N PHE A 15 11.82 13.50 -12.55
CA PHE A 15 10.84 12.43 -12.42
C PHE A 15 9.64 12.96 -11.63
N GLY A 16 8.49 13.07 -12.29
CA GLY A 16 7.24 13.48 -11.67
C GLY A 16 6.86 12.53 -10.54
N GLN A 17 6.89 13.05 -9.32
CA GLN A 17 6.29 12.42 -8.15
C GLN A 17 5.01 13.17 -7.79
N GLY A 18 4.00 12.41 -7.35
CA GLY A 18 2.67 12.90 -7.05
C GLY A 18 2.68 14.23 -6.28
N ASN A 19 2.03 15.23 -6.86
CA ASN A 19 1.84 16.56 -6.27
C ASN A 19 0.81 16.48 -5.14
N ASP A 20 1.26 16.08 -3.95
CA ASP A 20 0.57 16.36 -2.70
C ASP A 20 1.21 17.60 -2.05
N PRO A 21 0.53 18.77 -2.02
CA PRO A 21 1.08 20.01 -1.47
C PRO A 21 1.11 20.06 0.07
N PHE A 22 0.60 19.04 0.77
CA PHE A 22 0.48 19.04 2.25
C PHE A 22 1.32 17.97 2.94
N LYS A 23 1.86 16.99 2.21
CA LYS A 23 2.88 16.09 2.76
C LYS A 23 4.27 16.70 2.59
N PRO A 24 5.11 16.69 3.65
CA PRO A 24 6.49 17.10 3.49
C PRO A 24 7.14 16.17 2.46
N LYS A 25 7.77 16.77 1.44
CA LYS A 25 8.46 16.02 0.41
C LYS A 25 9.69 15.34 1.03
N PRO A 26 9.99 14.08 0.67
CA PRO A 26 11.24 13.47 1.10
C PRO A 26 12.43 14.30 0.58
N PRO A 27 13.54 14.36 1.32
CA PRO A 27 14.78 14.87 0.77
C PRO A 27 15.12 14.12 -0.52
N ALA A 28 15.58 14.85 -1.55
CA ALA A 28 15.83 14.26 -2.88
C ALA A 28 16.78 13.06 -2.83
N GLU A 29 17.81 13.14 -1.99
CA GLU A 29 18.77 12.06 -1.78
C GLU A 29 18.13 10.81 -1.16
N VAL A 30 17.22 11.00 -0.19
CA VAL A 30 16.50 9.89 0.47
C VAL A 30 15.61 9.17 -0.51
N ASP A 31 14.88 9.94 -1.34
CA ASP A 31 14.00 9.37 -2.35
C ASP A 31 14.77 8.65 -3.46
N GLN A 32 15.83 9.27 -3.97
CA GLN A 32 16.68 8.65 -4.99
C GLN A 32 17.33 7.36 -4.47
N ALA A 33 17.81 7.36 -3.22
CA ALA A 33 18.38 6.19 -2.58
C ALA A 33 17.36 5.05 -2.43
N LEU A 34 16.12 5.36 -2.02
CA LEU A 34 15.06 4.36 -1.92
C LEU A 34 14.70 3.80 -3.30
N ARG A 35 14.51 4.66 -4.32
CA ARG A 35 14.16 4.20 -5.67
C ARG A 35 15.25 3.33 -6.28
N ALA A 36 16.51 3.71 -6.12
CA ALA A 36 17.65 2.90 -6.55
C ALA A 36 17.63 1.53 -5.86
N ARG A 37 17.36 1.50 -4.55
CA ARG A 37 17.25 0.25 -3.79
C ARG A 37 16.09 -0.63 -4.26
N ILE A 38 14.91 -0.05 -4.48
CA ILE A 38 13.74 -0.77 -5.00
C ILE A 38 14.08 -1.37 -6.37
N GLN A 39 14.66 -0.56 -7.26
CA GLN A 39 15.04 -1.03 -8.60
C GLN A 39 16.04 -2.18 -8.52
N GLU A 40 17.09 -2.06 -7.71
CA GLU A 40 18.09 -3.11 -7.51
C GLU A 40 17.46 -4.42 -7.02
N PHE A 41 16.59 -4.33 -6.00
CA PHE A 41 15.89 -5.49 -5.45
C PHE A 41 15.05 -6.22 -6.50
N PHE A 42 14.25 -5.49 -7.28
CA PHE A 42 13.39 -6.09 -8.31
C PHE A 42 14.18 -6.54 -9.55
N ASP A 43 15.25 -5.86 -9.93
CA ASP A 43 16.16 -6.31 -10.99
C ASP A 43 16.79 -7.66 -10.64
N LEU A 44 17.18 -7.86 -9.38
CA LEU A 44 17.70 -9.15 -8.91
C LEU A 44 16.62 -10.24 -8.97
N HIS A 45 15.36 -9.93 -8.68
CA HIS A 45 14.25 -10.88 -8.83
C HIS A 45 13.96 -11.22 -10.30
N ILE A 46 13.98 -10.24 -11.20
CA ILE A 46 13.83 -10.45 -12.65
C ILE A 46 14.95 -11.36 -13.17
N LYS A 47 16.18 -11.15 -12.69
CA LYS A 47 17.37 -11.96 -13.02
C LYS A 47 17.39 -13.32 -12.30
N GLY A 48 16.48 -13.60 -11.37
CA GLY A 48 16.48 -14.81 -10.53
C GLY A 48 17.67 -14.91 -9.56
N GLN A 49 18.34 -13.79 -9.26
CA GLN A 49 19.51 -13.74 -8.38
C GLN A 49 19.10 -13.51 -6.92
N TYR A 50 18.25 -14.40 -6.39
CA TYR A 50 17.61 -14.22 -5.08
C TYR A 50 18.59 -14.16 -3.90
N ARG A 51 19.73 -14.88 -3.99
CA ARG A 51 20.78 -14.81 -2.96
C ARG A 51 21.39 -13.41 -2.85
N LYS A 52 21.54 -12.70 -3.96
CA LYS A 52 22.01 -11.30 -3.93
C LYS A 52 20.89 -10.38 -3.45
N ALA A 53 19.64 -10.67 -3.80
CA ALA A 53 18.50 -9.88 -3.33
C ALA A 53 18.35 -9.94 -1.81
N GLU A 54 18.71 -11.06 -1.18
CA GLU A 54 18.73 -11.23 0.28
C GLU A 54 19.64 -10.22 1.00
N GLU A 55 20.73 -9.76 0.37
CA GLU A 55 21.60 -8.72 0.92
C GLU A 55 20.88 -7.37 1.09
N LEU A 56 19.72 -7.21 0.44
CA LEU A 56 18.85 -6.03 0.51
C LEU A 56 17.64 -6.25 1.44
N VAL A 57 17.56 -7.40 2.11
CA VAL A 57 16.50 -7.76 3.05
C VAL A 57 16.97 -7.49 4.48
N ALA A 58 16.07 -6.93 5.30
CA ALA A 58 16.31 -6.72 6.71
C ALA A 58 16.61 -8.04 7.42
N GLU A 59 17.54 -8.03 8.36
CA GLU A 59 18.02 -9.26 9.01
C GLU A 59 16.90 -10.06 9.66
N ASP A 60 15.96 -9.36 10.32
CA ASP A 60 14.77 -9.93 10.98
C ASP A 60 13.75 -10.58 10.02
N THR A 61 13.89 -10.36 8.72
CA THR A 61 12.96 -10.81 7.69
C THR A 61 13.57 -11.90 6.78
N LYS A 62 14.85 -12.24 6.93
CA LYS A 62 15.53 -13.18 6.01
C LYS A 62 14.93 -14.58 5.99
N ASP A 63 14.58 -15.14 7.15
CA ASP A 63 13.95 -16.47 7.22
C ASP A 63 12.61 -16.50 6.48
N TYR A 64 11.82 -15.44 6.63
CA TYR A 64 10.58 -15.25 5.88
C TYR A 64 10.84 -15.14 4.38
N PHE A 65 11.88 -14.41 3.98
CA PHE A 65 12.29 -14.32 2.58
C PHE A 65 12.67 -15.69 2.02
N TYR A 66 13.42 -16.54 2.74
CA TYR A 66 13.82 -17.87 2.27
C TYR A 66 12.65 -18.82 2.07
N THR A 67 11.72 -18.87 3.03
CA THR A 67 10.59 -19.82 3.03
C THR A 67 9.51 -19.49 2.01
N ARG A 68 9.44 -18.24 1.53
CA ARG A 68 8.46 -17.83 0.53
C ARG A 68 8.79 -18.30 -0.88
N ASP A 69 7.71 -18.56 -1.62
CA ASP A 69 7.75 -18.65 -3.07
C ASP A 69 8.28 -17.34 -3.68
N LYS A 70 9.25 -17.49 -4.57
CA LYS A 70 9.91 -16.39 -5.29
C LYS A 70 9.49 -16.47 -6.76
N PRO A 71 8.34 -15.87 -7.12
CA PRO A 71 7.88 -15.87 -8.50
C PRO A 71 8.89 -15.13 -9.36
N LYS A 72 9.20 -15.70 -10.52
CA LYS A 72 10.05 -15.04 -11.51
C LYS A 72 9.28 -13.88 -12.14
N TYR A 73 9.75 -12.66 -11.94
CA TYR A 73 9.21 -11.47 -12.60
C TYR A 73 9.83 -11.30 -14.00
N LEU A 74 9.06 -10.76 -14.93
CA LEU A 74 9.52 -10.40 -16.27
C LEU A 74 9.97 -8.94 -16.34
N SER A 75 9.20 -8.05 -15.70
CA SER A 75 9.50 -6.64 -15.52
C SER A 75 8.81 -6.12 -14.27
N CYS A 76 9.28 -5.01 -13.71
CA CYS A 76 8.65 -4.34 -12.57
C CYS A 76 8.77 -2.83 -12.72
N GLU A 77 7.71 -2.11 -12.34
CA GLU A 77 7.67 -0.65 -12.35
C GLU A 77 7.14 -0.12 -11.03
N ILE A 78 7.78 0.92 -10.49
CA ILE A 78 7.32 1.58 -9.27
C ILE A 78 6.10 2.42 -9.62
N SER A 79 4.94 2.07 -9.06
CA SER A 79 3.69 2.79 -9.28
C SER A 79 3.50 3.93 -8.28
N LYS A 80 3.81 3.69 -7.00
CA LYS A 80 3.64 4.68 -5.92
C LYS A 80 4.65 4.43 -4.81
N ILE A 81 5.08 5.48 -4.12
CA ILE A 81 5.80 5.40 -2.85
C ILE A 81 5.13 6.33 -1.85
N ASP A 82 4.77 5.78 -0.69
CA ASP A 82 4.33 6.53 0.48
C ASP A 82 5.43 6.47 1.55
N TYR A 83 5.94 7.63 1.97
CA TYR A 83 6.94 7.72 3.02
C TYR A 83 6.30 7.83 4.39
N LEU A 84 6.92 7.19 5.37
CA LEU A 84 6.48 7.07 6.76
C LEU A 84 7.63 7.45 7.71
N GLU A 85 7.29 7.73 8.97
CA GLU A 85 8.26 7.91 10.07
C GLU A 85 9.44 8.83 9.71
N ASN A 86 9.17 10.08 9.37
CA ASN A 86 10.20 11.07 8.99
C ASN A 86 11.14 10.58 7.87
N PHE A 87 10.59 9.90 6.87
CA PHE A 87 11.31 9.36 5.71
C PHE A 87 12.31 8.23 6.05
N THR A 88 12.12 7.54 7.18
CA THR A 88 12.91 6.37 7.56
C THR A 88 12.24 5.04 7.23
N LYS A 89 10.95 5.09 6.90
CA LYS A 89 10.19 3.95 6.36
C LYS A 89 9.45 4.37 5.10
N ALA A 90 9.13 3.40 4.26
CA ALA A 90 8.32 3.62 3.08
C ALA A 90 7.53 2.37 2.71
N VAL A 91 6.38 2.62 2.08
CA VAL A 91 5.56 1.61 1.41
C VAL A 91 5.59 1.91 -0.07
N ALA A 92 6.10 0.99 -0.87
CA ALA A 92 6.16 1.09 -2.32
C ALA A 92 5.18 0.12 -2.96
N VAL A 93 4.28 0.64 -3.80
CA VAL A 93 3.48 -0.17 -4.71
C VAL A 93 4.30 -0.39 -5.97
N VAL A 94 4.67 -1.64 -6.22
CA VAL A 94 5.44 -2.05 -7.41
C VAL A 94 4.59 -2.99 -8.24
N THR A 95 4.37 -2.63 -9.50
CA THR A 95 3.62 -3.45 -10.44
C THR A 95 4.60 -4.32 -11.21
N CYS A 96 4.53 -5.64 -11.01
CA CYS A 96 5.40 -6.59 -11.68
C CYS A 96 4.61 -7.43 -12.68
N ASP A 97 5.19 -7.63 -13.86
CA ASP A 97 4.69 -8.55 -14.87
C ASP A 97 5.18 -9.98 -14.58
N ARG A 98 4.26 -10.95 -14.52
CA ARG A 98 4.59 -12.35 -14.23
C ARG A 98 3.53 -13.31 -14.73
N TYR A 99 3.93 -14.57 -14.93
CA TYR A 99 2.98 -15.65 -15.12
C TYR A 99 2.34 -16.04 -13.79
N ILE A 100 1.01 -16.20 -13.80
CA ILE A 100 0.26 -16.70 -12.65
C ILE A 100 0.02 -18.19 -12.86
N MET A 101 0.59 -19.01 -11.99
CA MET A 101 0.48 -20.48 -12.04
C MET A 101 -0.86 -20.96 -11.48
N MET A 102 -1.96 -20.44 -12.04
CA MET A 102 -3.33 -20.91 -11.78
C MET A 102 -3.96 -21.40 -13.09
N PRO A 103 -4.75 -22.49 -13.09
CA PRO A 103 -5.47 -22.94 -14.27
C PRO A 103 -6.30 -21.81 -14.89
N GLY A 104 -6.11 -21.55 -16.18
CA GLY A 104 -6.78 -20.46 -16.91
C GLY A 104 -6.08 -19.09 -16.89
N PHE A 105 -4.96 -18.95 -16.17
CA PHE A 105 -4.18 -17.70 -16.09
C PHE A 105 -2.68 -17.86 -16.44
N SER A 106 -2.26 -19.06 -16.83
CA SER A 106 -0.85 -19.40 -17.05
C SER A 106 -0.34 -19.15 -18.47
N ASP A 107 -1.21 -18.84 -19.42
CA ASP A 107 -0.92 -18.69 -20.85
C ASP A 107 -0.35 -17.31 -21.23
N ARG A 108 -0.60 -16.30 -20.40
CA ARG A 108 -0.11 -14.94 -20.62
C ARG A 108 0.39 -14.30 -19.32
N PRO A 109 1.42 -13.45 -19.40
CA PRO A 109 1.89 -12.74 -18.23
C PRO A 109 0.90 -11.62 -17.86
N MET A 110 0.80 -11.33 -16.56
CA MET A 110 -0.10 -10.34 -15.99
C MET A 110 0.66 -9.34 -15.15
N LYS A 111 0.27 -8.07 -15.26
CA LYS A 111 0.68 -6.99 -14.35
C LYS A 111 -0.02 -7.16 -13.01
N VAL A 112 0.75 -7.43 -11.97
CA VAL A 112 0.27 -7.61 -10.60
C VAL A 112 0.88 -6.54 -9.71
N PRO A 113 0.09 -5.62 -9.15
CA PRO A 113 0.57 -4.70 -8.13
C PRO A 113 0.85 -5.45 -6.83
N GLY A 114 2.02 -5.19 -6.24
CA GLY A 114 2.40 -5.67 -4.91
C GLY A 114 2.80 -4.51 -4.00
N THR A 115 2.29 -4.52 -2.78
CA THR A 115 2.71 -3.61 -1.71
C THR A 115 3.99 -4.15 -1.07
N ASN A 116 5.03 -3.32 -1.02
CA ASN A 116 6.35 -3.68 -0.52
C ASN A 116 6.82 -2.65 0.50
N THR A 117 7.32 -3.12 1.64
CA THR A 117 7.74 -2.29 2.77
C THR A 117 9.26 -2.18 2.83
N PHE A 118 9.75 -0.96 3.06
CA PHE A 118 11.17 -0.65 3.16
C PHE A 118 11.45 0.18 4.41
N LYS A 119 12.57 -0.08 5.09
CA LYS A 119 13.05 0.68 6.26
C LYS A 119 14.53 1.03 6.11
N LEU A 120 14.96 2.14 6.70
CA LEU A 120 16.37 2.48 6.82
C LEU A 120 17.01 1.70 7.97
N GLU A 121 18.04 0.93 7.67
CA GLU A 121 18.92 0.29 8.63
C GLU A 121 20.36 0.64 8.29
N ASN A 122 21.11 1.20 9.25
CA ASN A 122 22.51 1.60 9.06
C ASN A 122 22.73 2.48 7.82
N GLY A 123 21.80 3.40 7.56
CA GLY A 123 21.85 4.32 6.41
C GLY A 123 21.53 3.67 5.06
N LYS A 124 21.07 2.41 5.02
CA LYS A 124 20.68 1.71 3.81
C LYS A 124 19.21 1.29 3.89
N TRP A 125 18.50 1.44 2.78
CA TRP A 125 17.13 0.97 2.66
C TRP A 125 17.09 -0.55 2.54
N VAL A 126 16.35 -1.23 3.38
CA VAL A 126 16.18 -2.69 3.32
C VAL A 126 14.71 -3.04 3.20
N TRP A 127 14.40 -4.06 2.41
CA TRP A 127 13.07 -4.63 2.34
C TRP A 127 12.78 -5.42 3.62
N TYR A 128 11.61 -5.24 4.20
CA TYR A 128 11.21 -5.96 5.40
C TYR A 128 9.74 -6.34 5.34
N VAL A 129 9.34 -7.27 6.19
CA VAL A 129 7.93 -7.68 6.34
C VAL A 129 7.60 -7.75 7.81
N ASP A 130 6.52 -7.07 8.19
CA ASP A 130 5.89 -7.28 9.48
C ASP A 130 5.10 -8.59 9.43
N GLN A 131 5.72 -9.67 9.90
CA GLN A 131 5.13 -11.01 9.89
C GLN A 131 3.93 -11.12 10.85
N ASP A 132 3.88 -10.29 11.89
CA ASP A 132 2.74 -10.25 12.80
C ASP A 132 1.53 -9.61 12.13
N ALA A 133 1.76 -8.52 11.40
CA ALA A 133 0.73 -7.84 10.62
C ALA A 133 0.11 -8.75 9.55
N LEU A 134 0.87 -9.69 8.97
CA LEU A 134 0.34 -10.67 8.01
C LEU A 134 -0.72 -11.60 8.59
N LEU A 135 -0.71 -11.82 9.91
CA LEU A 135 -1.74 -12.62 10.56
C LEU A 135 -3.06 -11.87 10.64
N ASN A 136 -3.08 -10.56 10.51
CA ASN A 136 -4.31 -9.78 10.55
C ASN A 136 -4.98 -9.81 9.18
N THR A 137 -6.09 -10.55 9.08
CA THR A 137 -6.89 -10.63 7.86
C THR A 137 -8.26 -9.98 8.06
N PRO A 138 -9.00 -9.68 6.97
CA PRO A 138 -10.39 -9.22 7.07
C PRO A 138 -11.31 -10.24 7.73
N PHE A 139 -10.86 -11.49 7.91
CA PHE A 139 -11.58 -12.57 8.59
C PHE A 139 -11.17 -12.73 10.06
N GLY A 140 -10.32 -11.85 10.56
CA GLY A 140 -9.73 -11.92 11.88
C GLY A 140 -8.28 -12.38 11.83
N ARG A 141 -7.69 -12.55 13.01
CA ARG A 141 -6.30 -12.97 13.12
C ARG A 141 -6.15 -14.45 12.77
N MET A 142 -5.42 -14.74 11.69
CA MET A 142 -5.06 -16.09 11.30
C MET A 142 -4.30 -16.80 12.42
N LYS A 143 -4.64 -18.06 12.61
CA LYS A 143 -3.90 -19.00 13.48
C LYS A 143 -3.45 -20.16 12.62
N ALA A 144 -2.27 -20.69 12.90
CA ALA A 144 -1.82 -21.92 12.25
C ALA A 144 -2.86 -23.03 12.50
N GLY A 145 -3.19 -23.80 11.46
CA GLY A 145 -4.02 -24.99 11.61
C GLY A 145 -3.33 -26.03 12.48
N ALA A 146 -4.12 -26.97 13.02
CA ALA A 146 -3.54 -28.12 13.71
C ALA A 146 -2.61 -28.89 12.76
N PHE A 147 -1.41 -29.24 13.23
CA PHE A 147 -0.56 -30.17 12.49
C PHE A 147 -1.31 -31.49 12.31
N PRO A 148 -1.31 -32.09 11.12
CA PRO A 148 -1.95 -33.38 10.93
C PRO A 148 -1.28 -34.44 11.81
N ASN A 149 -2.07 -35.16 12.59
CA ASN A 149 -1.56 -36.36 13.25
C ASN A 149 -1.14 -37.38 12.17
N ASN A 150 0.00 -38.04 12.39
CA ASN A 150 0.49 -39.18 11.61
C ASN A 150 0.77 -38.92 10.11
N GLY A 151 1.15 -37.70 9.72
CA GLY A 151 1.53 -37.42 8.33
C GLY A 151 0.36 -37.51 7.33
N ALA A 152 -0.89 -37.52 7.83
CA ALA A 152 -2.05 -37.44 6.97
C ALA A 152 -2.04 -36.11 6.22
N THR A 153 -2.28 -36.13 4.91
CA THR A 153 -2.49 -34.91 4.15
C THR A 153 -3.71 -34.18 4.71
N PRO A 154 -3.60 -32.87 5.05
CA PRO A 154 -4.76 -32.09 5.40
C PRO A 154 -5.80 -32.22 4.27
N PRO A 155 -7.08 -32.45 4.58
CA PRO A 155 -8.10 -32.39 3.54
C PRO A 155 -8.01 -31.03 2.83
N PRO A 156 -8.10 -30.99 1.49
CA PRO A 156 -8.04 -29.74 0.77
C PRO A 156 -9.11 -28.79 1.31
N PRO A 157 -8.81 -27.49 1.43
CA PRO A 157 -9.79 -26.51 1.89
C PRO A 157 -11.05 -26.63 1.02
N SER A 158 -12.20 -26.77 1.68
CA SER A 158 -13.49 -26.86 0.99
C SER A 158 -13.72 -25.59 0.19
N MET A 159 -13.74 -25.72 -1.13
CA MET A 159 -14.02 -24.60 -2.04
C MET A 159 -15.52 -24.31 -2.17
N ASN A 160 -16.39 -25.14 -1.58
CA ASN A 160 -17.84 -25.07 -1.77
C ASN A 160 -18.46 -23.76 -1.23
N ASN A 161 -17.77 -23.08 -0.30
CA ASN A 161 -18.26 -21.85 0.33
C ASN A 161 -17.38 -20.63 0.03
N ILE A 162 -16.41 -20.74 -0.88
CA ILE A 162 -15.63 -19.58 -1.31
C ILE A 162 -16.48 -18.83 -2.33
N PRO A 163 -16.91 -17.59 -2.06
CA PRO A 163 -17.64 -16.81 -3.05
C PRO A 163 -16.79 -16.71 -4.31
N THR A 164 -17.36 -17.09 -5.45
CA THR A 164 -16.67 -17.14 -6.75
C THR A 164 -16.36 -15.75 -7.31
N THR A 165 -16.84 -14.70 -6.64
CA THR A 165 -16.57 -13.30 -6.95
C THR A 165 -15.99 -12.60 -5.72
N GLY A 166 -14.94 -11.80 -5.89
CA GLY A 166 -14.32 -11.03 -4.80
C GLY A 166 -15.19 -9.90 -4.24
N ASP A 167 -16.34 -9.65 -4.85
CA ASP A 167 -17.31 -8.60 -4.51
C ASP A 167 -17.74 -8.62 -3.04
N PHE A 168 -17.81 -9.80 -2.42
CA PHE A 168 -18.22 -9.91 -1.03
C PHE A 168 -17.22 -9.27 -0.07
N LEU A 169 -15.92 -9.26 -0.40
CA LEU A 169 -14.87 -8.63 0.41
C LEU A 169 -14.99 -7.11 0.38
N MET A 170 -15.31 -6.56 -0.79
CA MET A 170 -15.35 -5.12 -1.05
C MET A 170 -16.65 -4.45 -0.61
N LYS A 171 -17.61 -5.20 -0.06
CA LYS A 171 -18.92 -4.69 0.41
C LYS A 171 -19.07 -4.73 1.94
N GLN A 172 -18.06 -5.25 2.65
CA GLN A 172 -18.11 -5.41 4.10
C GLN A 172 -17.97 -4.08 4.83
N VAL A 173 -17.06 -3.21 4.35
CA VAL A 173 -16.88 -1.88 4.93
C VAL A 173 -17.66 -0.87 4.12
N LYS A 174 -18.44 -0.03 4.80
CA LYS A 174 -19.33 0.97 4.17
C LYS A 174 -19.12 2.33 4.80
N MET A 175 -19.26 3.39 4.01
CA MET A 175 -19.21 4.79 4.45
C MET A 175 -20.52 5.49 4.09
N ASP A 176 -21.07 6.24 5.05
CA ASP A 176 -22.28 7.03 4.88
C ASP A 176 -22.17 8.38 5.62
N PRO A 177 -22.58 9.51 5.02
CA PRO A 177 -23.04 9.65 3.63
C PRO A 177 -21.89 9.51 2.60
N GLN A 178 -22.23 9.20 1.33
CA GLN A 178 -21.25 9.17 0.24
C GLN A 178 -21.02 10.54 -0.43
N SER A 179 -21.76 11.56 -0.01
CA SER A 179 -21.53 12.94 -0.42
C SER A 179 -21.84 13.89 0.73
N VAL A 180 -21.07 14.97 0.83
CA VAL A 180 -21.27 16.02 1.83
C VAL A 180 -21.15 17.40 1.20
N ARG A 181 -21.92 18.34 1.74
CA ARG A 181 -21.83 19.76 1.38
C ARG A 181 -21.28 20.53 2.57
N LEU A 182 -20.22 21.29 2.35
CA LEU A 182 -19.49 21.99 3.40
C LEU A 182 -19.29 23.46 3.05
N LYS A 183 -19.60 24.35 4.00
CA LYS A 183 -19.16 25.75 3.95
C LYS A 183 -17.76 25.87 4.52
N VAL A 184 -17.01 26.89 4.09
CA VAL A 184 -15.70 27.20 4.69
C VAL A 184 -15.87 27.47 6.19
N GLY A 185 -15.06 26.80 7.02
CA GLY A 185 -15.12 26.84 8.48
C GLY A 185 -16.06 25.81 9.11
N ALA A 186 -16.91 25.14 8.33
CA ALA A 186 -17.83 24.13 8.82
C ALA A 186 -17.22 22.72 8.84
N THR A 187 -17.86 21.83 9.60
CA THR A 187 -17.51 20.42 9.73
C THR A 187 -18.64 19.52 9.23
N ALA A 188 -18.28 18.34 8.73
CA ALA A 188 -19.19 17.27 8.39
C ALA A 188 -18.65 15.96 8.93
N GLU A 189 -19.54 15.04 9.27
CA GLU A 189 -19.19 13.73 9.81
C GLU A 189 -19.66 12.64 8.86
N LEU A 190 -18.82 11.64 8.68
CA LEU A 190 -19.09 10.43 7.90
C LEU A 190 -18.93 9.24 8.85
N THR A 191 -19.90 8.34 8.85
CA THR A 191 -19.82 7.08 9.58
C THR A 191 -19.28 5.99 8.69
N ILE A 192 -18.21 5.32 9.13
CA ILE A 192 -17.68 4.12 8.49
C ILE A 192 -18.03 2.92 9.36
N THR A 193 -18.68 1.90 8.78
CA THR A 193 -19.09 0.68 9.48
C THR A 193 -18.28 -0.50 8.96
N ASN A 194 -17.68 -1.28 9.87
CA ASN A 194 -16.96 -2.49 9.54
C ASN A 194 -17.87 -3.73 9.67
N GLY A 195 -18.38 -4.24 8.55
CA GLY A 195 -19.10 -5.51 8.49
C GLY A 195 -18.21 -6.75 8.36
N ALA A 196 -16.89 -6.59 8.23
CA ALA A 196 -15.97 -7.71 8.07
C ALA A 196 -15.85 -8.52 9.37
N PRO A 197 -15.57 -9.84 9.31
CA PRO A 197 -15.39 -10.67 10.51
C PRO A 197 -14.17 -10.30 11.36
N GLY A 198 -13.18 -9.61 10.77
CA GLY A 198 -11.98 -9.12 11.44
C GLY A 198 -11.94 -7.61 11.64
N PRO A 199 -10.95 -7.09 12.39
CA PRO A 199 -10.69 -5.66 12.46
C PRO A 199 -10.17 -5.15 11.11
N VAL A 200 -10.38 -3.85 10.85
CA VAL A 200 -9.83 -3.14 9.69
C VAL A 200 -9.16 -1.85 10.13
N ASP A 201 -8.17 -1.40 9.36
CA ASP A 201 -7.53 -0.10 9.54
C ASP A 201 -7.98 0.86 8.43
N LEU A 202 -8.26 2.11 8.81
CA LEU A 202 -8.76 3.16 7.94
C LEU A 202 -7.69 4.22 7.71
N VAL A 203 -7.40 4.50 6.44
CA VAL A 203 -6.37 5.45 6.03
C VAL A 203 -6.95 6.44 5.02
N VAL A 204 -6.87 7.74 5.29
CA VAL A 204 -7.25 8.76 4.29
C VAL A 204 -6.20 8.76 3.17
N ASN A 205 -6.64 8.48 1.95
CA ASN A 205 -5.82 8.45 0.75
C ASN A 205 -5.88 9.80 0.03
N GLY A 206 -4.82 10.58 0.22
CA GLY A 206 -4.58 11.85 -0.46
C GLY A 206 -5.46 12.99 0.08
N PRO A 207 -4.95 14.24 0.11
CA PRO A 207 -5.73 15.37 0.55
C PRO A 207 -6.63 15.89 -0.57
N VAL A 208 -7.86 16.25 -0.22
CA VAL A 208 -8.63 17.23 -0.99
C VAL A 208 -8.13 18.61 -0.57
N ALA A 209 -7.74 19.44 -1.54
CA ALA A 209 -7.11 20.73 -1.25
C ALA A 209 -8.01 21.58 -0.32
N GLY A 210 -7.47 21.90 0.87
CA GLY A 210 -8.17 22.69 1.89
C GLY A 210 -9.25 21.93 2.67
N ILE A 211 -9.22 20.59 2.72
CA ILE A 211 -10.05 19.77 3.61
C ILE A 211 -9.15 19.08 4.64
N GLU A 212 -9.40 19.36 5.92
CA GLU A 212 -8.83 18.58 7.02
C GLU A 212 -9.73 17.36 7.27
N ALA A 213 -9.13 16.19 7.46
CA ALA A 213 -9.84 14.93 7.67
C ALA A 213 -9.25 14.21 8.88
N LYS A 214 -10.10 13.82 9.84
CA LYS A 214 -9.67 13.17 11.09
C LYS A 214 -10.62 12.06 11.48
N PHE A 215 -10.07 10.89 11.80
CA PHE A 215 -10.81 9.81 12.44
C PHE A 215 -10.83 9.96 13.96
N ASP A 216 -11.94 9.57 14.59
CA ASP A 216 -12.01 9.32 16.04
C ASP A 216 -11.18 8.08 16.42
N GLN A 217 -11.22 7.05 15.58
CA GLN A 217 -10.44 5.83 15.66
C GLN A 217 -10.12 5.31 14.25
N SER A 218 -8.87 4.93 14.01
CA SER A 218 -8.46 4.38 12.71
C SER A 218 -8.54 2.85 12.65
N ASN A 219 -8.47 2.16 13.79
CA ASN A 219 -8.65 0.72 13.90
C ASN A 219 -10.10 0.40 14.30
N VAL A 220 -10.85 -0.28 13.44
CA VAL A 220 -12.28 -0.58 13.65
C VAL A 220 -12.47 -2.08 13.79
N LYS A 221 -12.90 -2.52 14.98
CA LYS A 221 -13.21 -3.92 15.27
C LYS A 221 -14.38 -4.43 14.41
N SER A 222 -14.51 -5.75 14.29
CA SER A 222 -15.65 -6.37 13.61
C SER A 222 -16.98 -5.89 14.20
N GLY A 223 -17.92 -5.50 13.33
CA GLY A 223 -19.21 -4.91 13.70
C GLY A 223 -19.12 -3.47 14.23
N GLY A 224 -17.91 -2.91 14.35
CA GLY A 224 -17.66 -1.58 14.89
C GLY A 224 -17.92 -0.45 13.88
N LYS A 225 -17.80 0.78 14.39
CA LYS A 225 -17.94 2.02 13.62
C LYS A 225 -16.82 3.00 13.94
N ALA A 226 -16.44 3.81 12.98
CA ALA A 226 -15.60 4.99 13.14
C ALA A 226 -16.28 6.21 12.51
N THR A 227 -15.97 7.39 13.03
CA THR A 227 -16.42 8.68 12.52
C THR A 227 -15.24 9.40 11.88
N LEU A 228 -15.38 9.74 10.60
CA LEU A 228 -14.49 10.65 9.89
C LEU A 228 -15.07 12.05 9.93
N THR A 229 -14.41 12.95 10.65
CA THR A 229 -14.72 14.37 10.65
C THR A 229 -13.96 15.07 9.53
N LEU A 230 -14.68 15.71 8.63
CA LEU A 230 -14.15 16.59 7.59
C LEU A 230 -14.35 18.05 8.00
N LYS A 231 -13.35 18.90 7.77
CA LYS A 231 -13.44 20.34 8.00
C LYS A 231 -12.91 21.09 6.79
N ALA A 232 -13.73 21.97 6.23
CA ALA A 232 -13.31 22.85 5.14
C ALA A 232 -12.57 24.07 5.69
N ILE A 233 -11.32 24.27 5.29
CA ILE A 233 -10.53 25.45 5.66
C ILE A 233 -10.50 26.47 4.52
N LYS A 234 -9.89 27.65 4.76
CA LYS A 234 -9.80 28.70 3.74
C LYS A 234 -9.08 28.17 2.49
N GLY A 235 -9.72 28.33 1.32
CA GLY A 235 -9.21 27.81 0.06
C GLY A 235 -9.59 26.36 -0.26
N ALA A 236 -10.51 25.77 0.53
CA ALA A 236 -11.11 24.48 0.24
C ALA A 236 -11.71 24.42 -1.18
N LYS A 237 -11.49 23.30 -1.86
CA LYS A 237 -12.09 23.01 -3.17
C LYS A 237 -12.96 21.76 -3.10
N SER A 238 -14.02 21.73 -3.90
CA SER A 238 -14.79 20.51 -4.13
C SER A 238 -13.93 19.42 -4.78
N GLY A 239 -14.22 18.17 -4.46
CA GLY A 239 -13.51 17.02 -5.01
C GLY A 239 -13.83 15.73 -4.27
N ASP A 240 -13.21 14.65 -4.72
CA ASP A 240 -13.38 13.32 -4.12
C ASP A 240 -12.30 13.09 -3.07
N LEU A 241 -12.73 12.75 -1.85
CA LEU A 241 -11.85 12.24 -0.81
C LEU A 241 -11.96 10.72 -0.78
N THR A 242 -10.82 10.04 -0.70
CA THR A 242 -10.78 8.58 -0.67
C THR A 242 -10.23 8.06 0.66
N VAL A 243 -10.77 6.95 1.14
CA VAL A 243 -10.32 6.24 2.33
C VAL A 243 -9.96 4.82 1.91
N ALA A 244 -8.72 4.41 2.13
CA ALA A 244 -8.30 3.02 2.03
C ALA A 244 -8.69 2.25 3.30
N VAL A 245 -9.16 1.03 3.08
CA VAL A 245 -9.42 0.03 4.10
C VAL A 245 -8.34 -1.04 4.00
N GLU A 246 -7.55 -1.18 5.04
CA GLU A 246 -6.56 -2.24 5.18
C GLU A 246 -7.12 -3.38 6.05
N PRO A 247 -6.81 -4.64 5.73
CA PRO A 247 -5.89 -5.10 4.68
C PRO A 247 -6.56 -5.39 3.31
N THR A 248 -7.85 -5.10 3.11
CA THR A 248 -8.57 -5.44 1.87
C THR A 248 -8.17 -4.61 0.66
N THR A 249 -7.50 -3.47 0.86
CA THR A 249 -7.23 -2.44 -0.16
C THR A 249 -8.50 -1.86 -0.79
N GLN A 250 -9.67 -2.06 -0.15
CA GLN A 250 -10.92 -1.43 -0.56
C GLN A 250 -10.80 0.08 -0.45
N VAL A 251 -11.25 0.79 -1.48
CA VAL A 251 -11.29 2.26 -1.49
C VAL A 251 -12.73 2.73 -1.37
N LEU A 252 -12.98 3.54 -0.34
CA LEU A 252 -14.24 4.21 -0.10
C LEU A 252 -14.11 5.66 -0.58
N THR A 253 -15.03 6.13 -1.40
CA THR A 253 -15.02 7.50 -1.94
C THR A 253 -16.16 8.31 -1.39
N VAL A 254 -15.89 9.54 -0.95
CA VAL A 254 -16.89 10.55 -0.60
C VAL A 254 -16.70 11.77 -1.50
N GLN A 255 -17.80 12.23 -2.08
CA GLN A 255 -17.82 13.49 -2.81
C GLN A 255 -17.98 14.67 -1.84
N VAL A 256 -16.99 15.55 -1.80
CA VAL A 256 -17.03 16.78 -1.01
C VAL A 256 -17.38 17.94 -1.92
N THR A 257 -18.49 18.60 -1.65
CA THR A 257 -18.90 19.83 -2.36
C THR A 257 -18.75 21.03 -1.44
N ILE A 258 -17.91 21.98 -1.83
CA ILE A 258 -17.79 23.26 -1.15
C ILE A 258 -18.88 24.20 -1.65
N VAL A 259 -19.67 24.70 -0.70
CA VAL A 259 -20.75 25.65 -0.95
C VAL A 259 -20.42 26.98 -0.29
N GLU A 260 -20.74 28.07 -0.99
CA GLU A 260 -20.58 29.44 -0.48
C GLU A 260 -21.54 29.72 0.69
#